data_AF-A0A2A5NYS8-F1
#
_entry.id   AF-A0A2A5NYS8-F1
#
_cell.length_a   1.000
_cell.length_b   1.000
_cell.length_c   1.000
_cell.angle_alpha   90.00
_cell.angle_beta   90.00
_cell.angle_gamma   90.00
#
_symmetry.space_group_name_H-M   'P 1'
#
loop_
_entity.id
_entity.type
_entity.pdbx_description
1 polymer ?
#
loop_
_entity_poly.entity_id
_entity_poly.type
_entity_poly.pdbx_seq_one_letter_code
_entity_poly.pdbx_strand_id
1 'polypeptide(L)'
;MAGDLGPLAPLTNRLVTYVWVKRILDLPLLRDVVSPLIGLILFRPRIDWHKLKSMVRGRVAVVFGAGPSLASGLARLKGILAKYRGALLLACADGAVKALLEQGVTPDIVVSDLDGDPTALSRAYREGSVFVILCHGDNVGRQLLMRRYVRRVFMTSQVYLLPPLIWCTGGFTDGD
;
A
#
# COMPACT_ATOMS: atom_id res chain seq x y z
N MET A 1 11.54 -19.76 -14.03
CA MET A 1 12.38 -18.85 -14.82
C MET A 1 12.39 -17.50 -14.13
N ALA A 2 13.56 -17.07 -13.64
CA ALA A 2 13.73 -15.85 -12.85
C ALA A 2 13.32 -14.64 -13.71
N GLY A 3 12.34 -13.88 -13.23
CA GLY A 3 11.84 -12.70 -13.90
C GLY A 3 12.81 -11.54 -13.70
N ASP A 4 13.33 -11.05 -14.80
CA ASP A 4 14.16 -9.86 -14.94
C ASP A 4 13.48 -8.66 -14.23
N LEU A 5 14.00 -8.32 -13.07
CA LEU A 5 13.77 -7.04 -12.41
C LEU A 5 14.85 -6.13 -12.98
N GLY A 6 14.46 -5.15 -13.80
CA GLY A 6 15.38 -4.18 -14.40
C GLY A 6 16.37 -3.61 -13.37
N PRO A 7 17.50 -3.05 -13.82
CA PRO A 7 18.69 -2.86 -12.98
C PRO A 7 18.32 -2.11 -11.71
N LEU A 8 18.31 -2.84 -10.60
CA LEU A 8 18.31 -2.26 -9.27
C LEU A 8 19.49 -1.28 -9.26
N ALA A 9 19.21 0.02 -9.19
CA ALA A 9 20.25 0.99 -8.87
C ALA A 9 21.03 0.43 -7.66
N PRO A 10 22.38 0.47 -7.67
CA PRO A 10 23.17 -0.19 -6.64
C PRO A 10 22.61 0.17 -5.27
N LEU A 11 22.21 -0.83 -4.47
CA LEU A 11 21.56 -0.66 -3.16
C LEU A 11 22.32 0.33 -2.26
N THR A 12 23.63 0.44 -2.46
CA THR A 12 24.55 1.39 -1.83
C THR A 12 24.18 2.85 -2.08
N ASN A 13 23.78 3.24 -3.29
CA ASN A 13 23.38 4.62 -3.58
C ASN A 13 22.02 4.96 -2.96
N ARG A 14 21.07 4.01 -2.97
CA ARG A 14 19.72 4.27 -2.45
C ARG A 14 19.71 4.50 -0.95
N LEU A 15 20.41 3.67 -0.16
CA LEU A 15 20.46 3.86 1.29
C LEU A 15 21.13 5.19 1.65
N VAL A 16 22.18 5.56 0.92
CA VAL A 16 22.84 6.87 1.07
C VAL A 16 21.87 8.01 0.79
N THR A 17 21.15 7.95 -0.33
CA THR A 17 20.10 8.95 -0.66
C THR A 17 19.01 8.98 0.40
N TYR A 18 18.54 7.82 0.87
CA TYR A 18 17.50 7.73 1.90
C TYR A 18 17.95 8.38 3.21
N VAL A 19 19.15 8.05 3.69
CA VAL A 19 19.74 8.69 4.89
C VAL A 19 19.88 10.19 4.69
N TRP A 20 20.28 10.64 3.51
CA TRP A 20 20.38 12.06 3.19
C TRP A 20 19.03 12.77 3.22
N VAL A 21 17.98 12.19 2.59
CA VAL A 21 16.61 12.74 2.63
C VAL A 21 16.09 12.82 4.07
N LYS A 22 16.28 11.76 4.86
CA LYS A 22 15.81 11.74 6.27
C LYS A 22 16.51 12.78 7.14
N ARG A 23 17.80 13.05 6.88
CA ARG A 23 18.52 14.14 7.57
C ARG A 23 17.99 15.51 7.19
N ILE A 24 17.65 15.73 5.92
CA ILE A 24 17.07 17.01 5.46
C ILE A 24 15.69 17.24 6.04
N LEU A 25 14.87 16.20 6.13
CA LEU A 25 13.50 16.28 6.61
C LEU A 25 13.36 16.11 8.14
N ASP A 26 14.47 15.91 8.86
CA ASP A 26 14.50 15.64 10.31
C ASP A 26 13.60 14.45 10.73
N LEU A 27 13.68 13.35 9.97
CA LEU A 27 12.84 12.16 10.16
C LEU A 27 13.60 10.98 10.81
N PRO A 28 12.94 10.18 11.66
CA PRO A 28 13.61 9.15 12.47
C PRO A 28 13.93 7.86 11.69
N LEU A 29 15.13 7.79 11.11
CA LEU A 29 15.63 6.62 10.35
C LEU A 29 15.48 5.28 11.10
N LEU A 30 15.82 5.23 12.39
CA LEU A 30 15.78 3.98 13.15
C LEU A 30 14.36 3.41 13.22
N ARG A 31 13.35 4.27 13.36
CA ARG A 31 11.95 3.83 13.40
C ARG A 31 11.55 3.20 12.07
N ASP A 32 11.99 3.77 10.94
CA ASP A 32 11.72 3.23 9.61
C ASP A 32 12.38 1.87 9.37
N VAL A 33 13.55 1.61 9.95
CA VAL A 33 14.23 0.31 9.86
C VAL A 33 13.49 -0.75 10.69
N VAL A 34 13.05 -0.40 11.89
CA VAL A 34 12.46 -1.34 12.85
C VAL A 34 11.00 -1.66 12.54
N SER A 35 10.24 -0.68 12.03
CA SER A 35 8.80 -0.82 11.79
C SER A 35 8.41 -2.02 10.91
N PRO A 36 9.07 -2.30 9.77
CA PRO A 36 8.78 -3.48 8.96
C PRO A 36 9.02 -4.81 9.71
N LEU A 37 10.00 -4.88 10.62
CA LEU A 37 10.24 -6.07 11.45
C LEU A 37 9.10 -6.28 12.45
N ILE A 38 8.59 -5.20 13.04
CA ILE A 38 7.41 -5.26 13.90
C ILE A 38 6.21 -5.76 13.07
N GLY A 39 6.05 -5.26 11.85
CA GLY A 39 5.00 -5.72 10.93
C GLY A 39 5.04 -7.24 10.69
N LEU A 40 6.22 -7.86 10.60
CA LEU A 40 6.34 -9.32 10.46
C LEU A 40 5.81 -10.11 11.66
N ILE A 41 5.83 -9.50 12.85
CA ILE A 41 5.29 -10.09 14.08
C ILE A 41 3.76 -9.91 14.13
N LEU A 42 3.27 -8.76 13.69
CA LEU A 42 1.86 -8.37 13.82
C LEU A 42 0.98 -8.92 12.70
N PHE A 43 1.51 -9.03 11.49
CA PHE A 43 0.79 -9.47 10.31
C PHE A 43 1.23 -10.87 9.87
N ARG A 44 0.50 -11.44 8.90
CA ARG A 44 0.85 -12.66 8.18
C ARG A 44 1.19 -12.27 6.73
N PRO A 45 2.48 -12.05 6.41
CA PRO A 45 2.90 -11.60 5.09
C PRO A 45 2.46 -12.59 4.01
N ARG A 46 1.86 -12.06 2.95
CA ARG A 46 1.67 -12.76 1.68
C ARG A 46 2.97 -12.71 0.91
N ILE A 47 3.41 -13.89 0.46
CA ILE A 47 4.67 -14.07 -0.28
C ILE A 47 4.41 -14.27 -1.78
N ASP A 48 3.16 -14.44 -2.19
CA ASP A 48 2.73 -14.71 -3.57
C ASP A 48 2.64 -13.43 -4.41
N TRP A 49 3.74 -12.67 -4.49
CA TRP A 49 3.84 -11.45 -5.30
C TRP A 49 3.51 -11.67 -6.77
N HIS A 50 3.71 -12.88 -7.28
CA HIS A 50 3.28 -13.25 -8.63
C HIS A 50 1.76 -13.14 -8.81
N LYS A 51 0.98 -13.50 -7.79
CA LYS A 51 -0.48 -13.37 -7.80
C LYS A 51 -0.90 -11.91 -7.81
N LEU A 52 -0.26 -11.06 -7.00
CA LEU A 52 -0.51 -9.62 -7.03
C LEU A 52 -0.16 -9.04 -8.41
N LYS A 53 0.98 -9.45 -8.99
CA LYS A 53 1.38 -9.04 -10.34
C LYS A 53 0.40 -9.51 -11.40
N SER A 54 -0.15 -10.72 -11.31
CA SER A 54 -1.15 -11.23 -12.26
C SER A 54 -2.50 -10.52 -12.14
N MET A 55 -2.86 -10.02 -10.96
CA MET A 55 -4.06 -9.18 -10.79
C MET A 55 -3.96 -7.85 -11.55
N VAL A 56 -2.75 -7.33 -11.75
CA VAL A 56 -2.52 -6.02 -12.38
C VAL A 56 -2.17 -6.14 -13.87
N ARG A 57 -1.37 -7.15 -14.24
CA ARG A 57 -0.79 -7.26 -15.58
C ARG A 57 -1.89 -7.34 -16.66
N GLY A 58 -1.80 -6.44 -17.64
CA GLY A 58 -2.70 -6.42 -18.79
C GLY A 58 -4.11 -5.89 -18.50
N ARG A 59 -4.37 -5.37 -17.29
CA ARG A 59 -5.64 -4.74 -16.93
C ARG A 59 -5.53 -3.24 -16.91
N VAL A 60 -6.63 -2.57 -17.26
CA VAL A 60 -6.78 -1.13 -17.04
C VAL A 60 -7.07 -0.89 -15.57
N ALA A 61 -6.18 -0.15 -14.90
CA ALA A 61 -6.31 0.18 -13.48
C ALA A 61 -6.81 1.62 -13.31
N VAL A 62 -7.76 1.81 -12.39
CA VAL A 62 -8.16 3.12 -11.89
C VAL A 62 -7.62 3.27 -10.48
N VAL A 63 -6.76 4.26 -10.27
CA VAL A 63 -6.10 4.52 -8.98
C VAL A 63 -6.75 5.72 -8.31
N PHE A 64 -7.22 5.54 -7.07
CA PHE A 64 -7.88 6.58 -6.29
C PHE A 64 -6.96 7.06 -5.16
N GLY A 65 -6.49 8.30 -5.27
CA GLY A 65 -5.81 9.01 -4.18
C GLY A 65 -6.80 9.75 -3.28
N ALA A 66 -6.40 10.03 -2.04
CA ALA A 66 -7.23 10.69 -1.02
C ALA A 66 -7.29 12.23 -1.19
N GLY A 67 -7.28 12.73 -2.43
CA GLY A 67 -7.35 14.16 -2.72
C GLY A 67 -8.76 14.74 -2.54
N PRO A 68 -8.89 16.06 -2.34
CA PRO A 68 -10.20 16.71 -2.12
C PRO A 68 -11.17 16.57 -3.32
N SER A 69 -10.64 16.30 -4.51
CA SER A 69 -11.43 16.05 -5.72
C SER A 69 -11.98 14.62 -5.81
N LEU A 70 -11.66 13.72 -4.87
CA LEU A 70 -12.03 12.30 -4.96
C LEU A 70 -13.55 12.12 -5.02
N ALA A 71 -14.30 12.82 -4.14
CA ALA A 71 -15.75 12.68 -4.08
C ALA A 71 -16.44 13.11 -5.39
N SER A 72 -16.03 14.27 -5.94
CA SER A 72 -16.58 14.78 -7.21
C SER A 72 -16.14 13.92 -8.40
N GLY A 73 -14.91 13.41 -8.38
CA GLY A 73 -14.39 12.45 -9.36
C GLY A 73 -15.19 11.14 -9.36
N LEU A 74 -15.46 10.56 -8.19
CA LEU A 74 -16.26 9.34 -8.05
C LEU A 74 -17.68 9.54 -8.59
N ALA A 75 -18.32 10.67 -8.30
CA ALA A 75 -19.65 10.99 -8.82
C ALA A 75 -19.66 11.02 -10.36
N ARG A 76 -18.64 11.63 -10.99
CA ARG A 76 -18.50 11.68 -12.46
C ARG A 76 -18.20 10.31 -13.08
N LEU A 77 -17.43 9.48 -12.39
CA LEU A 77 -17.00 8.17 -12.88
C LEU A 77 -18.02 7.05 -12.59
N LYS A 78 -19.05 7.28 -11.77
CA LYS A 78 -20.00 6.27 -11.31
C LYS A 78 -20.58 5.41 -12.45
N GLY A 79 -21.01 6.04 -13.54
CA GLY A 79 -21.53 5.33 -14.71
C GLY A 79 -20.48 4.46 -15.42
N ILE A 80 -19.24 4.95 -15.51
CA ILE A 80 -18.11 4.22 -16.11
C ILE A 80 -17.73 3.02 -15.24
N LEU A 81 -17.61 3.22 -13.92
CA LEU A 81 -17.28 2.16 -12.96
C LEU A 81 -18.35 1.05 -12.95
N ALA A 82 -19.62 1.43 -13.05
CA ALA A 82 -20.71 0.46 -13.16
C ALA A 82 -20.69 -0.29 -14.50
N LYS A 83 -20.49 0.43 -15.62
CA LYS A 83 -20.47 -0.16 -16.97
C LYS A 83 -19.32 -1.16 -17.17
N TYR A 84 -18.15 -0.87 -16.62
CA TYR A 84 -16.94 -1.70 -16.78
C TYR A 84 -16.60 -2.48 -15.51
N ARG A 85 -17.60 -2.76 -14.67
CA ARG A 85 -17.43 -3.57 -13.45
C ARG A 85 -16.81 -4.92 -13.81
N GLY A 86 -15.73 -5.30 -13.11
CA GLY A 86 -14.98 -6.53 -13.36
C GLY A 86 -13.95 -6.44 -14.48
N ALA A 87 -14.09 -5.52 -15.44
CA ALA A 87 -13.06 -5.27 -16.45
C ALA A 87 -11.92 -4.39 -15.89
N LEU A 88 -12.28 -3.38 -15.09
CA LEU A 88 -11.33 -2.49 -14.42
C LEU A 88 -10.75 -3.12 -13.16
N LEU A 89 -9.48 -2.85 -12.89
CA LEU A 89 -8.87 -3.03 -11.58
C LEU A 89 -8.99 -1.73 -10.79
N LEU A 90 -9.60 -1.77 -9.60
CA LEU A 90 -9.74 -0.62 -8.73
C LEU A 90 -8.70 -0.68 -7.62
N ALA A 91 -7.77 0.28 -7.60
CA ALA A 91 -6.78 0.40 -6.54
C ALA A 91 -6.95 1.75 -5.82
N CYS A 92 -6.79 1.80 -4.51
CA CYS A 92 -6.85 3.06 -3.79
C CYS A 92 -5.74 3.20 -2.73
N ALA A 93 -5.41 4.45 -2.44
CA ALA A 93 -4.46 4.83 -1.41
C ALA A 93 -5.21 5.14 -0.11
N ASP A 94 -4.98 4.34 0.91
CA ASP A 94 -5.31 4.56 2.31
C ASP A 94 -6.66 5.30 2.56
N GLY A 95 -6.62 6.59 2.89
CA GLY A 95 -7.80 7.41 3.18
C GLY A 95 -8.87 7.46 2.07
N ALA A 96 -8.52 7.15 0.82
CA ALA A 96 -9.47 7.06 -0.28
C ALA A 96 -10.49 5.93 -0.09
N VAL A 97 -10.16 4.89 0.70
CA VAL A 97 -11.04 3.75 0.97
C VAL A 97 -12.41 4.20 1.49
N LYS A 98 -12.45 5.17 2.40
CA LYS A 98 -13.70 5.65 3.00
C LYS A 98 -14.64 6.22 1.94
N ALA A 99 -14.15 7.14 1.10
CA ALA A 99 -14.94 7.77 0.06
C ALA A 99 -15.46 6.77 -0.98
N LEU A 100 -14.66 5.75 -1.32
CA LEU A 100 -15.09 4.67 -2.21
C LEU A 100 -16.23 3.86 -1.60
N LEU A 101 -16.10 3.43 -0.34
CA LEU A 101 -17.10 2.62 0.34
C LEU A 101 -18.41 3.38 0.60
N GLU A 102 -18.34 4.69 0.85
CA GLU A 102 -19.52 5.56 0.96
C GLU A 102 -20.31 5.66 -0.36
N GLN A 103 -19.65 5.47 -1.50
CA GLN A 103 -20.28 5.40 -2.82
C GLN A 103 -20.64 3.96 -3.24
N GLY A 104 -20.49 2.98 -2.34
CA GLY A 104 -20.77 1.58 -2.62
C GLY A 104 -19.77 0.90 -3.55
N VAL A 105 -18.55 1.45 -3.64
CA VAL A 105 -17.45 0.89 -4.44
C VAL A 105 -16.43 0.25 -3.53
N THR A 106 -16.22 -1.06 -3.69
CA THR A 106 -15.16 -1.79 -3.00
C THR A 106 -13.92 -1.84 -3.89
N PRO A 107 -12.74 -1.38 -3.42
CA PRO A 107 -11.50 -1.47 -4.18
C PRO A 107 -10.99 -2.92 -4.24
N ASP A 108 -10.34 -3.31 -5.34
CA ASP A 108 -9.66 -4.60 -5.46
C ASP A 108 -8.36 -4.63 -4.65
N ILE A 109 -7.62 -3.51 -4.65
CA ILE A 109 -6.34 -3.33 -3.96
C ILE A 109 -6.37 -2.07 -3.11
N VAL A 110 -5.91 -2.18 -1.86
CA VAL A 110 -5.67 -1.06 -0.95
C VAL A 110 -4.18 -0.99 -0.68
N VAL A 111 -3.55 0.14 -1.01
CA VAL A 111 -2.18 0.46 -0.62
C VAL A 111 -2.26 1.44 0.55
N SER A 112 -1.67 1.12 1.69
CA SER A 112 -1.93 1.89 2.91
C SER A 112 -0.75 1.86 3.88
N ASP A 113 -0.47 3.01 4.48
CA ASP A 113 0.36 3.22 5.66
C ASP A 113 -0.44 3.09 6.98
N LEU A 114 -1.75 2.85 6.87
CA LEU A 114 -2.73 2.66 7.94
C LEU A 114 -3.22 3.94 8.62
N ASP A 115 -3.02 5.11 8.01
CA ASP A 115 -3.43 6.41 8.55
C ASP A 115 -4.94 6.68 8.40
N GLY A 116 -5.58 6.01 7.45
CA GLY A 116 -6.99 6.18 7.10
C GLY A 116 -7.95 5.65 8.16
N ASP A 117 -9.24 5.86 7.90
CA ASP A 117 -10.31 5.44 8.82
C ASP A 117 -10.24 3.92 9.10
N PRO A 118 -9.97 3.48 10.36
CA PRO A 118 -9.79 2.06 10.67
C PRO A 118 -11.03 1.21 10.38
N THR A 119 -12.22 1.80 10.50
CA THR A 119 -13.49 1.11 10.22
C THR A 119 -13.66 0.87 8.73
N ALA A 120 -13.32 1.87 7.90
CA ALA A 120 -13.32 1.77 6.45
C ALA A 120 -12.28 0.76 5.95
N LEU A 121 -11.04 0.81 6.46
CA LEU A 121 -9.99 -0.16 6.14
C LEU A 121 -10.41 -1.58 6.51
N SER A 122 -10.95 -1.77 7.73
CA SER A 122 -11.48 -3.05 8.20
C SER A 122 -12.63 -3.56 7.32
N ARG A 123 -13.52 -2.67 6.88
CA ARG A 123 -14.62 -3.01 5.97
C ARG A 123 -14.10 -3.44 4.59
N ALA A 124 -13.22 -2.68 3.95
CA ALA A 124 -12.64 -3.06 2.67
C ALA A 124 -11.92 -4.42 2.73
N TYR A 125 -11.15 -4.65 3.80
CA TYR A 125 -10.49 -5.94 4.01
C TYR A 125 -11.48 -7.11 4.13
N ARG A 126 -12.59 -6.93 4.86
CA ARG A 126 -13.66 -7.94 4.98
C ARG A 126 -14.41 -8.17 3.67
N GLU A 127 -14.58 -7.14 2.86
CA GLU A 127 -15.20 -7.22 1.53
C GLU A 127 -14.27 -7.82 0.46
N GLY A 128 -13.02 -8.15 0.82
CA GLY A 128 -12.12 -8.97 0.00
C GLY A 128 -10.97 -8.21 -0.65
N SER A 129 -10.81 -6.91 -0.38
CA SER A 129 -9.70 -6.12 -0.92
C SER A 129 -8.34 -6.72 -0.52
N VAL A 130 -7.39 -6.70 -1.45
CA VAL A 130 -6.01 -7.09 -1.21
C VAL A 130 -5.24 -5.91 -0.62
N PHE A 131 -4.66 -6.10 0.56
CA PHE A 131 -3.90 -5.05 1.24
C PHE A 131 -2.40 -5.16 0.96
N VAL A 132 -1.81 -4.03 0.58
CA VAL A 132 -0.37 -3.78 0.48
C VAL A 132 -0.05 -2.72 1.52
N ILE A 133 0.64 -3.11 2.59
CA ILE A 133 0.89 -2.23 3.75
C ILE A 133 2.33 -1.73 3.71
N LEU A 134 2.49 -0.41 3.73
CA LEU A 134 3.78 0.23 3.97
C LEU A 134 4.04 0.29 5.47
N CYS A 135 5.06 -0.43 5.94
CA CYS A 135 5.52 -0.31 7.33
C CYS A 135 6.61 0.77 7.43
N HIS A 136 6.35 1.84 8.18
CA HIS A 136 7.28 2.95 8.42
C HIS A 136 7.28 3.39 9.89
N GLY A 137 8.18 4.28 10.28
CA GLY A 137 8.48 4.53 11.68
C GLY A 137 7.30 4.96 12.54
N ASP A 138 6.41 5.79 12.00
CA ASP A 138 5.33 6.41 12.78
C ASP A 138 4.05 5.59 12.81
N ASN A 139 3.89 4.60 11.92
CA ASN A 139 2.69 3.78 11.89
C ASN A 139 2.70 2.56 12.81
N VAL A 140 3.73 2.35 13.64
CA VAL A 140 3.80 1.19 14.55
C VAL A 140 2.55 1.07 15.44
N GLY A 141 2.05 2.19 15.97
CA GLY A 141 0.80 2.22 16.74
C GLY A 141 -0.42 1.80 15.92
N ARG A 142 -0.50 2.22 14.66
CA ARG A 142 -1.57 1.85 13.72
C ARG A 142 -1.47 0.38 13.31
N GLN A 143 -0.28 -0.16 13.12
CA GLN A 143 -0.09 -1.60 12.90
C GLN A 143 -0.61 -2.42 14.09
N LEU A 144 -0.31 -1.99 15.32
CA LEU A 144 -0.81 -2.64 16.54
C LEU A 144 -2.34 -2.62 16.63
N LEU A 145 -2.97 -1.51 16.26
CA LEU A 145 -4.42 -1.39 16.19
C LEU A 145 -5.00 -2.30 15.09
N MET A 146 -4.43 -2.23 13.89
CA MET A 146 -4.97 -2.85 12.69
C MET A 146 -4.78 -4.36 12.63
N ARG A 147 -3.82 -4.94 13.36
CA ARG A 147 -3.60 -6.40 13.41
C ARG A 147 -4.84 -7.24 13.75
N ARG A 148 -5.81 -6.62 14.45
CA ARG A 148 -7.07 -7.26 14.85
C ARG A 148 -8.06 -7.35 13.68
N TYR A 149 -7.97 -6.45 12.71
CA TYR A 149 -8.88 -6.32 11.58
C TYR A 149 -8.28 -6.85 10.28
N VAL A 150 -6.99 -6.62 10.08
CA VAL A 150 -6.24 -6.94 8.87
C VAL A 150 -5.09 -7.88 9.27
N ARG A 151 -5.06 -9.09 8.70
CA ARG A 151 -4.04 -10.11 9.03
C ARG A 151 -3.17 -10.51 7.85
N ARG A 152 -3.74 -10.82 6.69
CA ARG A 152 -2.99 -11.33 5.52
C ARG A 152 -2.77 -10.23 4.50
N VAL A 153 -1.53 -9.75 4.40
CA VAL A 153 -1.18 -8.55 3.63
C VAL A 153 0.14 -8.74 2.89
N PHE A 154 0.31 -8.05 1.79
CA PHE A 154 1.64 -7.82 1.22
C PHE A 154 2.31 -6.70 2.02
N MET A 155 3.57 -6.88 2.40
CA MET A 155 4.30 -5.88 3.17
C MET A 155 5.31 -5.16 2.29
N THR A 156 5.37 -3.84 2.45
CA THR A 156 6.37 -2.99 1.83
C THR A 156 7.12 -2.18 2.88
N SER A 157 8.33 -1.76 2.52
CA SER A 157 9.18 -0.86 3.30
C SER A 157 9.78 0.20 2.40
N GLN A 158 10.05 1.36 2.99
CA GLN A 158 10.81 2.44 2.35
C GLN A 158 12.33 2.28 2.51
N VAL A 159 12.83 1.41 3.39
CA VAL A 159 14.27 1.31 3.68
C VAL A 159 14.95 0.17 2.94
N TYR A 160 14.48 -1.07 3.15
CA TYR A 160 15.17 -2.26 2.66
C TYR A 160 14.20 -3.30 2.10
N LEU A 161 14.77 -4.18 1.28
CA LEU A 161 14.11 -5.32 0.69
C LEU A 161 14.44 -6.58 1.52
N LEU A 162 13.43 -7.39 1.85
CA LEU A 162 13.62 -8.69 2.50
C LEU A 162 12.74 -9.76 1.81
N PRO A 163 13.14 -10.29 0.65
CA PRO A 163 12.32 -11.21 -0.11
C PRO A 163 12.16 -12.57 0.62
N PRO A 164 11.00 -13.24 0.49
CA PRO A 164 9.80 -12.78 -0.22
C PRO A 164 8.83 -11.97 0.67
N LEU A 165 9.22 -11.65 1.91
CA LEU A 165 8.34 -11.14 2.95
C LEU A 165 8.04 -9.65 2.80
N ILE A 166 9.05 -8.84 2.48
CA ILE A 166 8.97 -7.38 2.42
C ILE A 166 9.53 -6.91 1.09
N TRP A 167 8.74 -6.14 0.34
CA TRP A 167 9.19 -5.48 -0.88
C TRP A 167 9.60 -4.03 -0.61
N CYS A 168 10.54 -3.50 -1.39
CA CYS A 168 10.89 -2.08 -1.35
C CYS A 168 10.69 -1.48 -2.73
N THR A 169 9.78 -0.51 -2.85
CA THR A 169 9.34 0.06 -4.12
C THR A 169 10.14 1.28 -4.56
N GLY A 170 10.94 1.87 -3.67
CA GLY A 170 11.81 2.99 -4.01
C GLY A 170 11.52 4.30 -3.28
N GLY A 171 10.35 4.46 -2.65
CA GLY A 171 9.95 5.68 -1.92
C GLY A 171 10.83 6.06 -0.73
N PHE A 172 10.78 7.33 -0.34
CA PHE A 172 11.56 7.94 0.76
C PHE A 172 10.70 8.39 1.94
N THR A 173 9.40 8.56 1.71
CA THR A 173 8.37 8.98 2.66
C THR A 173 7.19 8.01 2.61
N ASP A 174 6.27 8.13 3.56
CA ASP A 174 5.02 7.38 3.61
C ASP A 174 4.00 7.80 2.53
N GLY A 175 4.18 8.98 1.93
CA GLY A 175 3.37 9.47 0.82
C GLY A 175 3.81 9.03 -0.58
N ASP A 176 4.96 8.34 -0.71
CA ASP A 176 5.51 7.85 -2.00
C ASP A 176 4.96 6.46 -2.42
#